data_AF-A0A8T6VNB1-F1
#
_entry.id   AF-A0A8T6VNB1-F1
#
_cell.length_a   1.000
_cell.length_b   1.000
_cell.length_c   1.000
_cell.angle_alpha   90.00
_cell.angle_beta   90.00
_cell.angle_gamma   90.00
#
_symmetry.space_group_name_H-M   'P 1'
#
loop_
_entity.id
_entity.type
_entity.pdbx_description
1 polymer ?
#
loop_
_entity_poly.entity_id
_entity_poly.type
_entity_poly.pdbx_seq_one_letter_code
_entity_poly.pdbx_strand_id
1 'polypeptide(L)'
;KKFLRDYVKWNFEEEAKNASENFPDPTFEKVDGVLIINYKVYVNEQPSGLPLDHVSTLKNSFEFWESQKLTANEQKAKVDFEITNQKSEANVWVTWVVRDLGEGVLGHAHLGKGVVEVTLGDYNCDGSFQLYNVQSVEKIMTHELGHSIGLPHIDDPNNIMFPSMKPGYAYCLLG
;
A
#
# COMPACT_ATOMS: atom_id res chain seq x y z
N LYS A 1 -7.79 14.79 18.72
CA LYS A 1 -8.54 14.18 17.59
C LYS A 1 -8.35 14.95 16.26
N LYS A 2 -7.12 15.13 15.76
CA LYS A 2 -6.85 15.88 14.52
C LYS A 2 -7.15 15.04 13.26
N PHE A 3 -6.77 13.76 13.29
CA PHE A 3 -6.97 12.80 12.21
C PHE A 3 -8.45 12.43 11.95
N LEU A 4 -9.29 12.39 12.99
CA LEU A 4 -10.75 12.19 12.83
C LEU A 4 -11.47 13.44 12.26
N ARG A 5 -10.85 14.63 12.35
CA ARG A 5 -11.42 15.88 11.81
C ARG A 5 -11.08 16.07 10.33
N ASP A 6 -9.88 15.67 9.91
CA ASP A 6 -9.40 15.80 8.53
C ASP A 6 -9.60 14.50 7.73
N TYR A 7 -10.78 13.88 7.83
CA TYR A 7 -11.07 12.56 7.27
C TYR A 7 -10.73 12.44 5.78
N VAL A 8 -11.16 13.41 4.97
CA VAL A 8 -10.95 13.43 3.50
C VAL A 8 -9.47 13.53 3.15
N LYS A 9 -8.64 14.11 4.03
CA LYS A 9 -7.21 14.25 3.77
C LYS A 9 -6.50 12.89 3.77
N TRP A 10 -6.92 11.97 4.64
CA TRP A 10 -6.22 10.70 4.88
C TRP A 10 -6.83 9.53 4.10
N ASN A 11 -8.10 9.65 3.71
CA ASN A 11 -8.84 8.58 3.05
C ASN A 11 -9.11 8.96 1.60
N PHE A 12 -8.56 8.21 0.65
CA PHE A 12 -8.83 8.35 -0.78
C PHE A 12 -10.07 7.54 -1.16
N GLU A 13 -11.15 7.66 -0.39
CA GLU A 13 -12.33 6.83 -0.56
C GLU A 13 -13.01 6.98 -1.92
N GLU A 14 -13.09 8.21 -2.42
CA GLU A 14 -13.68 8.46 -3.73
C GLU A 14 -12.77 7.93 -4.83
N GLU A 15 -11.46 8.12 -4.70
CA GLU A 15 -10.48 7.67 -5.69
C GLU A 15 -10.27 6.15 -5.68
N ALA A 16 -10.37 5.50 -4.52
CA ALA A 16 -10.38 4.05 -4.37
C ALA A 16 -11.69 3.40 -4.88
N LYS A 17 -12.79 4.17 -4.95
CA LYS A 17 -14.05 3.72 -5.59
C LYS A 17 -14.04 3.91 -7.11
N ASN A 18 -13.15 4.75 -7.63
CA ASN A 18 -13.05 5.04 -9.06
C ASN A 18 -12.18 3.99 -9.78
N ALA A 19 -12.51 3.74 -11.05
CA ALA A 19 -11.72 2.82 -11.87
C ALA A 19 -10.28 3.31 -12.03
N SER A 20 -9.32 2.38 -11.91
CA SER A 20 -7.89 2.64 -12.11
C SER A 20 -7.53 3.08 -13.54
N GLU A 21 -8.48 3.02 -14.48
CA GLU A 21 -8.33 3.47 -15.87
C GLU A 21 -7.86 4.93 -16.00
N ASN A 22 -8.21 5.78 -15.03
CA ASN A 22 -7.81 7.19 -15.02
C ASN A 22 -6.37 7.42 -14.56
N PHE A 23 -5.67 6.39 -14.08
CA PHE A 23 -4.27 6.49 -13.70
C PHE A 23 -3.37 6.27 -14.92
N PRO A 24 -2.26 7.01 -15.04
CA PRO A 24 -1.23 6.74 -16.03
C PRO A 24 -0.75 5.29 -15.96
N ASP A 25 -0.40 4.72 -17.11
CA ASP A 25 0.24 3.40 -17.18
C ASP A 25 1.71 3.47 -16.76
N PRO A 26 2.27 2.41 -16.14
CA PRO A 26 3.70 2.35 -15.85
C PRO A 26 4.50 2.37 -17.15
N THR A 27 5.76 2.77 -17.05
CA THR A 27 6.66 2.77 -18.21
C THR A 27 7.54 1.53 -18.21
N PHE A 28 8.08 1.19 -19.38
CA PHE A 28 8.81 -0.06 -19.59
C PHE A 28 10.12 0.20 -20.30
N GLU A 29 11.17 -0.45 -19.83
CA GLU A 29 12.45 -0.51 -20.53
C GLU A 29 13.01 -1.93 -20.53
N LYS A 30 13.92 -2.21 -21.45
CA LYS A 30 14.55 -3.53 -21.56
C LYS A 30 16.05 -3.38 -21.41
N VAL A 31 16.59 -3.95 -20.33
CA VAL A 31 18.01 -3.90 -20.00
C VAL A 31 18.54 -5.33 -19.93
N ASP A 32 19.52 -5.66 -20.77
CA ASP A 32 20.14 -6.99 -20.84
C ASP A 32 19.14 -8.17 -20.94
N GLY A 33 18.03 -7.95 -21.66
CA GLY A 33 16.99 -8.96 -21.85
C GLY A 33 15.99 -9.10 -20.70
N VAL A 34 16.11 -8.27 -19.64
CA VAL A 34 15.15 -8.17 -18.54
C VAL A 34 14.23 -6.97 -18.77
N LEU A 35 12.93 -7.16 -18.59
CA LEU A 35 11.94 -6.08 -18.61
C LEU A 35 11.98 -5.34 -17.26
N ILE A 36 12.24 -4.05 -17.26
CA ILE A 36 12.10 -3.19 -16.09
C ILE A 36 10.79 -2.43 -16.22
N ILE A 37 9.93 -2.52 -15.21
CA ILE A 37 8.65 -1.85 -15.13
C ILE A 37 8.77 -0.73 -14.11
N ASN A 38 8.73 0.51 -14.56
CA ASN A 38 8.91 1.68 -13.70
C ASN A 38 7.56 2.22 -13.25
N TYR A 39 7.38 2.31 -11.93
CA TYR A 39 6.19 2.84 -11.28
C TYR A 39 6.52 4.19 -10.62
N LYS A 40 5.82 5.24 -11.05
CA LYS A 40 5.78 6.50 -10.31
C LYS A 40 4.74 6.41 -9.20
N VAL A 41 5.17 6.68 -7.97
CA VAL A 41 4.34 6.57 -6.78
C VAL A 41 4.17 7.95 -6.15
N TYR A 42 2.92 8.39 -6.04
CA TYR A 42 2.57 9.51 -5.19
C TYR A 42 2.26 8.98 -3.79
N VAL A 43 2.92 9.53 -2.78
CA VAL A 43 2.69 9.15 -1.39
C VAL A 43 1.94 10.30 -0.72
N ASN A 44 0.79 10.01 -0.13
CA ASN A 44 0.05 11.02 0.64
C ASN A 44 0.88 11.48 1.85
N GLU A 45 0.37 12.44 2.63
CA GLU A 45 0.95 12.70 3.95
C GLU A 45 0.48 11.65 4.96
N GLN A 46 1.34 11.29 5.93
CA GLN A 46 0.93 10.49 7.07
C GLN A 46 0.22 11.37 8.12
N PRO A 47 -0.80 10.86 8.84
CA PRO A 47 -1.40 11.59 9.95
C PRO A 47 -0.37 12.06 10.99
N SER A 48 -0.31 13.37 11.23
CA SER A 48 0.61 13.96 12.22
C SER A 48 0.28 13.48 13.64
N GLY A 49 1.31 13.09 14.41
CA GLY A 49 1.15 12.67 15.82
C GLY A 49 0.97 11.17 16.02
N LEU A 50 1.12 10.37 14.96
CA LEU A 50 1.29 8.93 15.11
C LEU A 50 2.67 8.63 15.72
N PRO A 51 2.76 7.75 16.72
CA PRO A 51 4.02 7.45 17.41
C PRO A 51 4.96 6.53 16.62
N LEU A 52 4.54 6.06 15.43
CA LEU A 52 5.23 5.05 14.64
C LEU A 52 5.65 5.62 13.28
N ASP A 53 6.85 5.22 12.84
CA ASP A 53 7.38 5.52 11.51
C ASP A 53 6.76 4.56 10.48
N HIS A 54 5.76 5.05 9.74
CA HIS A 54 5.12 4.33 8.63
C HIS A 54 5.73 4.69 7.27
N VAL A 55 6.70 5.62 7.25
CA VAL A 55 7.42 5.97 6.02
C VAL A 55 8.49 4.93 5.74
N SER A 56 9.19 4.43 6.77
CA SER A 56 10.14 3.33 6.61
C SER A 56 9.47 2.06 6.11
N THR A 57 8.23 1.77 6.52
CA THR A 57 7.51 0.58 6.02
C THR A 57 7.30 0.63 4.50
N LEU A 58 6.98 1.81 3.95
CA LEU A 58 6.86 1.97 2.49
C LEU A 58 8.19 1.72 1.78
N LYS A 59 9.29 2.27 2.30
CA LYS A 59 10.63 2.07 1.72
C LYS A 59 11.04 0.60 1.76
N ASN A 60 10.84 -0.08 2.89
CA ASN A 60 11.13 -1.51 3.02
C ASN A 60 10.29 -2.33 2.03
N SER A 61 9.02 -1.97 1.81
CA SER A 61 8.16 -2.62 0.81
C SER A 61 8.63 -2.40 -0.63
N PHE A 62 9.13 -1.21 -0.98
CA PHE A 62 9.76 -0.97 -2.28
C PHE A 62 11.01 -1.84 -2.46
N GLU A 63 11.92 -1.82 -1.49
CA GLU A 63 13.14 -2.63 -1.52
C GLU A 63 12.82 -4.14 -1.65
N PHE A 64 11.78 -4.61 -0.94
CA PHE A 64 11.31 -5.97 -1.06
C PHE A 64 10.95 -6.31 -2.51
N TRP A 65 10.10 -5.51 -3.15
CA TRP A 65 9.62 -5.76 -4.51
C TRP A 65 10.68 -5.56 -5.59
N GLU A 66 11.51 -4.53 -5.47
CA GLU A 66 12.65 -4.25 -6.39
C GLU A 66 13.70 -5.38 -6.36
N SER A 67 13.83 -6.07 -5.22
CA SER A 67 14.72 -7.24 -5.09
C SER A 67 14.15 -8.52 -5.71
N GLN A 68 12.84 -8.58 -6.01
CA GLN A 68 12.22 -9.78 -6.54
C GLN A 68 12.60 -10.04 -8.00
N LYS A 69 12.66 -11.33 -8.35
CA LYS A 69 12.70 -11.78 -9.74
C LYS A 69 11.30 -12.16 -10.15
N LEU A 70 10.68 -11.33 -10.98
CA LEU A 70 9.31 -11.53 -11.43
C LEU A 70 9.29 -12.07 -12.86
N THR A 71 8.11 -12.49 -13.30
CA THR A 71 7.84 -12.86 -14.69
C THR A 71 6.62 -12.11 -15.17
N ALA A 72 6.75 -11.39 -16.28
CA ALA A 72 5.64 -10.72 -16.95
C ALA A 72 5.61 -11.19 -18.41
N ASN A 73 4.48 -11.73 -18.86
CA ASN A 73 4.31 -12.26 -20.23
C ASN A 73 5.44 -13.22 -20.64
N GLU A 74 5.77 -14.18 -19.76
CA GLU A 74 6.84 -15.18 -19.94
C GLU A 74 8.27 -14.61 -20.02
N GLN A 75 8.44 -13.29 -19.80
CA GLN A 75 9.74 -12.63 -19.76
C GLN A 75 10.15 -12.32 -18.33
N LYS A 76 11.44 -12.39 -18.04
CA LYS A 76 12.00 -11.95 -16.76
C LYS A 76 11.69 -10.46 -16.58
N ALA A 77 11.13 -10.13 -15.44
CA ALA A 77 10.75 -8.77 -15.09
C ALA A 77 11.34 -8.35 -13.74
N LYS A 78 11.56 -7.05 -13.62
CA LYS A 78 11.82 -6.36 -12.36
C LYS A 78 10.95 -5.11 -12.30
N VAL A 79 10.71 -4.63 -11.09
CA VAL A 79 10.03 -3.37 -10.84
C VAL A 79 11.02 -2.36 -10.29
N ASP A 80 10.76 -1.09 -10.54
CA ASP A 80 11.48 0.05 -9.98
C ASP A 80 10.45 1.10 -9.54
N PHE A 81 10.62 1.67 -8.34
CA PHE A 81 9.70 2.67 -7.80
C PHE A 81 10.35 4.04 -7.70
N GLU A 82 9.69 5.04 -8.27
CA GLU A 82 10.10 6.45 -8.17
C GLU A 82 9.03 7.25 -7.42
N ILE A 83 9.39 7.91 -6.32
CA ILE A 83 8.46 8.81 -5.62
C ILE A 83 8.31 10.13 -6.39
N THR A 84 7.08 10.55 -6.63
CA THR A 84 6.74 11.87 -7.18
C THR A 84 5.85 12.68 -6.25
N ASN A 85 5.99 14.00 -6.30
CA ASN A 85 5.10 14.96 -5.64
C ASN A 85 3.88 15.34 -6.51
N GLN A 86 3.77 14.82 -7.74
CA GLN A 86 2.69 15.13 -8.67
C GLN A 86 1.74 13.93 -8.81
N LYS A 87 0.52 14.05 -8.23
CA LYS A 87 -0.52 13.02 -8.35
C LYS A 87 -0.82 12.64 -9.81
N SER A 88 -0.87 13.62 -10.71
CA SER A 88 -1.29 13.41 -12.11
C SER A 88 -0.33 12.58 -12.96
N GLU A 89 0.93 12.41 -12.54
CA GLU A 89 1.89 11.56 -13.25
C GLU A 89 2.14 10.21 -12.56
N ALA A 90 1.56 10.01 -11.37
CA ALA A 90 1.77 8.80 -10.59
C ALA A 90 0.85 7.68 -11.05
N ASN A 91 1.44 6.49 -11.24
CA ASN A 91 0.73 5.24 -11.53
C ASN A 91 0.03 4.71 -10.27
N VAL A 92 0.64 4.94 -9.11
CA VAL A 92 0.19 4.43 -7.82
C VAL A 92 0.08 5.57 -6.83
N TRP A 93 -1.05 5.67 -6.13
CA TRP A 93 -1.23 6.61 -5.02
C TRP A 93 -1.32 5.83 -3.72
N VAL A 94 -0.34 6.00 -2.85
CA VAL A 94 -0.31 5.35 -1.53
C VAL A 94 -0.90 6.28 -0.49
N THR A 95 -1.82 5.77 0.34
CA THR A 95 -2.37 6.48 1.49
C THR A 95 -2.50 5.58 2.70
N TRP A 96 -2.43 6.18 3.89
CA TRP A 96 -2.63 5.49 5.16
C TRP A 96 -4.01 5.83 5.71
N VAL A 97 -4.80 4.80 5.99
CA VAL A 97 -6.18 4.96 6.45
C VAL A 97 -6.28 4.73 7.95
N VAL A 98 -7.07 5.58 8.60
CA VAL A 98 -7.37 5.56 10.04
C VAL A 98 -8.87 5.38 10.23
N ARG A 99 -9.42 4.40 9.51
CA ARG A 99 -10.84 4.04 9.51
C ARG A 99 -10.99 2.54 9.32
N ASP A 100 -12.20 2.06 9.61
CA ASP A 100 -12.63 0.73 9.20
C ASP A 100 -12.81 0.71 7.67
N LEU A 101 -12.17 -0.24 6.98
CA LEU A 101 -12.33 -0.48 5.55
C LEU A 101 -13.48 -1.46 5.24
N GLY A 102 -14.08 -2.05 6.28
CA GLY A 102 -14.99 -3.18 6.19
C GLY A 102 -14.49 -4.32 7.08
N GLU A 103 -15.41 -5.16 7.53
CA GLU A 103 -15.10 -6.28 8.43
C GLU A 103 -13.99 -7.17 7.85
N GLY A 104 -12.84 -7.21 8.54
CA GLY A 104 -11.69 -8.04 8.16
C GLY A 104 -10.81 -7.48 7.02
N VAL A 105 -11.05 -6.26 6.55
CA VAL A 105 -10.27 -5.63 5.48
C VAL A 105 -9.12 -4.81 6.06
N LEU A 106 -7.87 -5.21 5.76
CA LEU A 106 -6.65 -4.58 6.28
C LEU A 106 -5.98 -3.64 5.27
N GLY A 107 -6.39 -3.69 4.00
CA GLY A 107 -5.89 -2.83 2.94
C GLY A 107 -6.75 -2.96 1.70
N HIS A 108 -6.49 -2.09 0.72
CA HIS A 108 -7.10 -2.15 -0.59
C HIS A 108 -6.10 -1.65 -1.62
N ALA A 109 -5.90 -2.42 -2.70
CA ALA A 109 -5.18 -1.94 -3.86
C ALA A 109 -5.83 -2.34 -5.18
N HIS A 110 -5.73 -1.44 -6.16
CA HIS A 110 -6.06 -1.75 -7.54
C HIS A 110 -4.95 -2.56 -8.21
N LEU A 111 -5.34 -3.44 -9.14
CA LEU A 111 -4.38 -4.28 -9.86
C LEU A 111 -3.64 -3.48 -10.95
N GLY A 112 -2.31 -3.42 -10.86
CA GLY A 112 -1.42 -2.89 -11.90
C GLY A 112 -1.27 -1.35 -11.95
N LYS A 113 -2.19 -0.59 -11.33
CA LYS A 113 -2.13 0.87 -11.12
C LYS A 113 -3.33 1.31 -10.28
N GLY A 114 -3.24 2.44 -9.60
CA GLY A 114 -4.36 3.03 -8.85
C GLY A 114 -4.03 3.40 -7.40
N VAL A 115 -5.02 3.32 -6.53
CA VAL A 115 -4.87 3.65 -5.11
C VAL A 115 -4.43 2.42 -4.32
N VAL A 116 -3.55 2.62 -3.35
CA VAL A 116 -3.15 1.69 -2.29
C VAL A 116 -3.56 2.31 -0.96
N GLU A 117 -4.57 1.73 -0.32
CA GLU A 117 -4.98 2.06 1.04
C GLU A 117 -4.38 1.05 2.02
N VAL A 118 -3.63 1.53 3.01
CA VAL A 118 -3.05 0.71 4.09
C VAL A 118 -3.63 1.11 5.43
N THR A 119 -4.29 0.18 6.12
CA THR A 119 -4.84 0.45 7.44
C THR A 119 -3.73 0.55 8.48
N LEU A 120 -3.84 1.57 9.33
CA LEU A 120 -2.92 1.76 10.45
C LEU A 120 -3.36 1.07 11.74
N GLY A 121 -4.57 0.53 11.77
CA GLY A 121 -5.20 -0.01 12.97
C GLY A 121 -6.69 -0.21 12.78
N ASP A 122 -7.34 -0.65 13.85
CA ASP A 122 -8.78 -0.92 13.92
C ASP A 122 -9.35 -0.56 15.30
N TYR A 123 -10.62 -0.87 15.57
CA TYR A 123 -11.32 -0.50 16.79
C TYR A 123 -11.41 -1.65 17.80
N ASN A 124 -10.27 -2.10 18.32
CA ASN A 124 -10.17 -3.23 19.25
C ASN A 124 -9.92 -2.86 20.72
N CYS A 125 -9.86 -1.58 21.07
CA CYS A 125 -9.58 -1.13 22.43
C CYS A 125 -10.80 -0.48 23.09
N ASP A 126 -11.79 -1.30 23.47
CA ASP A 126 -13.07 -0.85 24.05
C ASP A 126 -13.79 0.22 23.21
N GLY A 127 -13.71 0.07 21.88
CA GLY A 127 -14.27 1.03 20.92
C GLY A 127 -13.37 2.23 20.60
N SER A 128 -12.15 2.29 21.17
CA SER A 128 -11.10 3.21 20.73
C SER A 128 -10.21 2.58 19.66
N PHE A 129 -9.61 3.44 18.83
CA PHE A 129 -8.73 3.03 17.74
C PHE A 129 -7.40 2.51 18.30
N GLN A 130 -7.00 1.32 17.88
CA GLN A 130 -5.78 0.64 18.26
C GLN A 130 -4.85 0.53 17.06
N LEU A 131 -3.65 1.07 17.19
CA LEU A 131 -2.65 1.03 16.12
C LEU A 131 -2.04 -0.36 16.00
N TYR A 132 -1.85 -0.77 14.75
CA TYR A 132 -1.02 -1.92 14.41
C TYR A 132 0.46 -1.62 14.69
N ASN A 133 1.21 -2.67 14.97
CA ASN A 133 2.67 -2.56 15.05
C ASN A 133 3.28 -2.35 13.65
N VAL A 134 4.50 -1.81 13.62
CA VAL A 134 5.21 -1.47 12.38
C VAL A 134 5.31 -2.67 11.43
N GLN A 135 5.58 -3.87 11.97
CA GLN A 135 5.69 -5.10 11.19
C GLN A 135 4.38 -5.47 10.46
N SER A 136 3.23 -5.23 11.09
CA SER A 136 1.93 -5.51 10.47
C SER A 136 1.63 -4.50 9.37
N VAL A 137 1.90 -3.21 9.62
CA VAL A 137 1.74 -2.16 8.60
C VAL A 137 2.66 -2.42 7.40
N GLU A 138 3.91 -2.82 7.62
CA GLU A 138 4.85 -3.20 6.55
C GLU A 138 4.37 -4.41 5.76
N LYS A 139 3.85 -5.44 6.43
CA LYS A 139 3.32 -6.63 5.76
C LYS A 139 2.11 -6.29 4.88
N ILE A 140 1.19 -5.48 5.40
CA ILE A 140 0.03 -5.00 4.63
C ILE A 140 0.51 -4.14 3.45
N MET A 141 1.37 -3.15 3.68
CA MET A 141 1.91 -2.29 2.61
C MET A 141 2.56 -3.10 1.49
N THR A 142 3.39 -4.09 1.86
CA THR A 142 4.05 -4.96 0.88
C THR A 142 3.03 -5.76 0.08
N HIS A 143 2.00 -6.32 0.73
CA HIS A 143 0.92 -7.04 0.05
C HIS A 143 0.17 -6.16 -0.95
N GLU A 144 -0.31 -4.98 -0.51
CA GLU A 144 -1.11 -4.08 -1.35
C GLU A 144 -0.29 -3.49 -2.51
N LEU A 145 1.00 -3.22 -2.31
CA LEU A 145 1.89 -2.87 -3.42
C LEU A 145 2.05 -3.99 -4.44
N GLY A 146 1.99 -5.25 -4.00
CA GLY A 146 1.99 -6.41 -4.89
C GLY A 146 0.83 -6.38 -5.89
N HIS A 147 -0.37 -6.02 -5.42
CA HIS A 147 -1.51 -5.77 -6.32
C HIS A 147 -1.23 -4.61 -7.27
N SER A 148 -0.67 -3.50 -6.79
CA SER A 148 -0.35 -2.35 -7.64
C SER A 148 0.66 -2.66 -8.74
N ILE A 149 1.51 -3.67 -8.58
CA ILE A 149 2.40 -4.15 -9.65
C ILE A 149 1.82 -5.30 -10.49
N GLY A 150 0.55 -5.62 -10.30
CA GLY A 150 -0.21 -6.57 -11.11
C GLY A 150 -0.27 -8.00 -10.58
N LEU A 151 0.14 -8.25 -9.34
CA LEU A 151 0.12 -9.59 -8.77
C LEU A 151 -1.25 -9.92 -8.16
N PRO A 152 -1.87 -11.05 -8.53
CA PRO A 152 -3.05 -11.54 -7.83
C PRO A 152 -2.67 -12.20 -6.50
N HIS A 153 -3.68 -12.56 -5.71
CA HIS A 153 -3.48 -13.40 -4.55
C HIS A 153 -2.85 -14.76 -4.90
N ILE A 154 -2.08 -15.29 -3.96
CA ILE A 154 -1.47 -16.62 -4.04
C ILE A 154 -1.93 -17.45 -2.85
N ASP A 155 -2.47 -18.64 -3.09
CA ASP A 155 -2.95 -19.56 -2.06
C ASP A 155 -1.78 -20.35 -1.41
N ASP A 156 -0.83 -19.63 -0.84
CA ASP A 156 0.26 -20.17 -0.03
C ASP A 156 0.46 -19.26 1.21
N PRO A 157 0.19 -19.74 2.43
CA PRO A 157 0.32 -18.95 3.66
C PRO A 157 1.70 -18.35 3.91
N ASN A 158 2.75 -18.84 3.25
CA ASN A 158 4.10 -18.31 3.36
C ASN A 158 4.41 -17.23 2.30
N ASN A 159 3.52 -17.02 1.33
CA ASN A 159 3.67 -16.01 0.31
C ASN A 159 3.16 -14.65 0.80
N ILE A 160 3.85 -13.57 0.42
CA ILE A 160 3.42 -12.21 0.78
C ILE A 160 2.05 -11.84 0.17
N MET A 161 1.69 -12.43 -0.98
CA MET A 161 0.40 -12.26 -1.65
C MET A 161 -0.70 -13.18 -1.11
N PHE A 162 -0.49 -13.84 0.02
CA PHE A 162 -1.55 -14.59 0.69
C PHE A 162 -2.62 -13.62 1.24
N PRO A 163 -3.92 -13.81 0.94
CA PRO A 163 -4.98 -12.83 1.19
C PRO A 163 -5.37 -12.66 2.67
N SER A 164 -4.66 -13.28 3.61
CA SER A 164 -5.08 -13.30 5.01
C SER A 164 -3.91 -13.22 5.97
N MET A 165 -4.03 -12.35 6.96
CA MET A 165 -3.09 -12.28 8.07
C MET A 165 -3.80 -11.85 9.35
N LYS A 166 -3.18 -12.12 10.49
CA LYS A 166 -3.58 -11.56 11.78
C LYS A 166 -2.63 -10.42 12.14
N PRO A 167 -3.10 -9.17 12.26
CA PRO A 167 -2.23 -8.06 12.62
C PRO A 167 -1.83 -8.15 14.09
N GLY A 168 -0.62 -7.69 14.38
CA GLY A 168 -0.15 -7.39 15.72
C GLY A 168 -0.39 -5.92 16.07
N TYR A 169 -0.52 -5.64 17.36
CA TYR A 169 -0.90 -4.31 17.88
C TYR A 169 0.24 -3.65 18.64
N ALA A 170 0.27 -2.32 18.64
CA ALA A 170 1.22 -1.51 19.39
C ALA A 170 0.55 -0.76 20.54
N TYR A 171 -0.34 0.19 20.24
CA TYR A 171 -0.91 1.10 21.25
C TYR A 171 -2.39 1.40 21.00
N CYS A 172 -3.17 1.50 22.06
CA CYS A 172 -4.48 2.15 22.01
C CYS A 172 -4.28 3.67 21.96
N LEU A 173 -4.97 4.34 21.04
CA LEU A 173 -5.07 5.79 21.07
C LEU A 173 -6.11 6.18 22.13
N LEU A 174 -5.64 6.46 23.34
CA LEU A 174 -6.48 7.01 24.40
C LEU A 174 -7.04 8.38 23.94
N GLY A 175 -8.36 8.50 23.97
CA GLY A 175 -9.13 9.62 23.41
C GLY A 175 -8.99 10.94 24.14
#